data_AF-A0A0C1UCF1-F1
#
_entry.id   AF-A0A0C1UCF1-F1
#
_cell.length_a   1.000
_cell.length_b   1.000
_cell.length_c   1.000
_cell.angle_alpha   90.00
_cell.angle_beta   90.00
_cell.angle_gamma   90.00
#
_symmetry.space_group_name_H-M   'P 1'
#
loop_
_entity.id
_entity.type
_entity.pdbx_description
1 polymer ?
#
loop_
_entity_poly.entity_id
_entity_poly.type
_entity_poly.pdbx_seq_one_letter_code
_entity_poly.pdbx_strand_id
1 'polypeptide(L)' 'MADIKYEIKENLGAISESSKGWVKELNLIS' A
#
# COMPACT_ATOMS: atom_id res chain seq x y z
N MET A 1 -10.65 -18.23 1.03
CA MET A 1 -9.91 -16.96 0.94
C MET A 1 -10.95 -15.88 0.76
N ALA A 2 -11.02 -14.88 1.64
CA ALA A 2 -12.01 -13.81 1.48
C ALA A 2 -11.54 -12.86 0.37
N ASP A 3 -12.38 -12.66 -0.65
CA ASP A 3 -12.15 -11.68 -1.72
C ASP A 3 -12.40 -10.28 -1.14
N ILE A 4 -11.38 -9.70 -0.53
CA ILE A 4 -11.41 -8.31 -0.08
C ILE A 4 -11.13 -7.44 -1.31
N LYS A 5 -12.19 -6.87 -1.87
CA LYS A 5 -12.08 -5.83 -2.89
C LYS A 5 -11.73 -4.52 -2.20
N TYR A 6 -10.69 -3.87 -2.68
CA TYR A 6 -10.32 -2.53 -2.27
C TYR A 6 -9.92 -1.71 -3.48
N GLU A 7 -10.10 -0.40 -3.38
CA GLU A 7 -9.64 0.56 -4.40
C GLU A 7 -8.74 1.61 -3.74
N ILE A 8 -7.60 1.90 -4.38
CA ILE A 8 -6.69 2.97 -3.93
C ILE A 8 -7.26 4.30 -4.41
N LYS A 9 -7.75 5.10 -3.48
CA LYS A 9 -8.27 6.45 -3.73
C LYS A 9 -7.15 7.48 -3.89
N GLU A 10 -6.10 7.38 -3.07
CA GLU A 10 -4.99 8.32 -3.08
C GLU A 10 -3.69 7.65 -2.61
N ASN A 11 -2.57 7.95 -3.28
CA ASN A 11 -1.24 7.54 -2.84
C ASN A 11 -0.58 8.70 -2.10
N LEU A 12 -0.32 8.51 -0.81
CA LEU A 12 0.28 9.51 0.07
C LEU A 12 1.82 9.41 0.06
N GLY A 13 2.38 8.32 -0.47
CA GLY A 13 3.80 8.12 -0.71
C GLY A 13 4.44 6.95 0.04
N ALA A 14 5.73 6.73 -0.21
CA ALA A 14 6.51 5.67 0.41
C ALA A 14 7.07 6.09 1.79
N ILE A 15 6.82 5.25 2.80
CA ILE A 15 7.29 5.46 4.17
C ILE A 15 8.70 4.89 4.37
N SER A 16 8.98 3.74 3.78
CA SER A 16 10.28 3.08 3.94
C SER A 16 10.51 2.02 2.88
N GLU A 17 11.75 1.87 2.43
CA GLU A 17 12.20 0.75 1.60
C GLU A 17 13.06 -0.20 2.44
N SER A 18 12.70 -1.48 2.44
CA SER A 18 13.50 -2.52 3.09
C SER A 18 14.62 -2.95 2.16
N SER A 19 15.76 -3.32 2.74
CA SER A 19 16.92 -3.88 2.04
C SER A 19 16.62 -5.16 1.24
N LYS A 20 15.45 -5.77 1.48
CA LYS A 20 14.93 -6.93 0.74
C LYS A 20 13.99 -6.54 -0.43
N GLY A 21 13.92 -5.26 -0.79
CA GLY A 21 13.10 -4.73 -1.90
C GLY A 21 11.62 -4.52 -1.58
N TRP A 22 11.26 -4.51 -0.29
CA TRP A 22 9.87 -4.26 0.13
C TRP A 22 9.66 -2.76 0.37
N VAL A 23 8.72 -2.17 -0.34
CA VAL A 23 8.34 -0.76 -0.16
C VAL A 23 7.09 -0.71 0.72
N LYS A 24 7.17 0.04 1.81
CA LYS A 24 5.99 0.39 2.61
C LYS A 24 5.45 1.70 2.10
N GLU A 25 4.17 1.71 1.74
CA GLU A 25 3.48 2.89 1.22
C GLU A 25 2.27 3.22 2.07
N LEU A 26 1.99 4.52 2.21
CA LEU A 26 0.76 5.01 2.79
C LEU A 26 -0.21 5.32 1.65
N ASN A 27 -1.36 4.64 1.66
CA ASN A 27 -2.41 4.81 0.66
C ASN A 27 -3.76 4.96 1.35
N LEU A 28 -4.62 5.81 0.82
CA LEU A 28 -6.03 5.86 1.19
C LEU A 28 -6.79 4.82 0.37
N ILE A 29 -7.41 3.84 1.03
CA ILE A 29 -8.15 2.74 0.39
C ILE A 29 -9.61 2.69 0.87
N SER A 30 -10.50 2.18 0.01
CA SER A 30 -11.95 2.06 0.25
C SER A 30 -12.48 0.66 0.03
#